data_AF-A0A2P2GDH1-F1
#
_entry.id   AF-A0A2P2GDH1-F1
#
_cell.length_a   1.000
_cell.length_b   1.000
_cell.length_c   1.000
_cell.angle_alpha   90.00
_cell.angle_beta   90.00
_cell.angle_gamma   90.00
#
_symmetry.space_group_name_H-M   'P 1'
#
loop_
_entity.id
_entity.type
_entity.pdbx_description
1 polymer ?
#
loop_
_entity_poly.entity_id
_entity_poly.type
_entity_poly.pdbx_seq_one_letter_code
_entity_poly.pdbx_strand_id
1 'polypeptide(L)'
;ARRRLARLLAGRAAPAPSGGRRGAAPDLTELLPQWLTAAHERGYRAPAAALPALLDAARARTDLRPQALAFAGPRGLWLARLNAEWKFALRGSGGGGSLPDPGDAEAVAALWEEGLFAERVALLAAVRARDPAAGRGLLAATWGAERAEDRLMFLDSLRAGLSDADEEFLEAALSDRSRNVRATAAELLSALPGSALAARMAERAASCVSLDRTQGETAIVVEAPHECDAGMQHDGVTATPPTGRGERSWWLGQLVEAAPLHCWPARFAGRGPEEIVALPVADDWQGELHAAWCRAAVRQRDADWSRALLGPPAAPQATGPGTSSLAERAQLLSTLPAEERAGWVASFIAAHGLSEAFQLLGVCAVPWSAPLGGAVVDALDIARDAGSYPWSFSGVMGLAERCLAPAAVPQLAALTTLPDEEEDASPGAGGYWSEAFQRLVATLELRAAMHAELADG
;
A
#
# COMPACT_ATOMS: atom_id res chain seq x y z
N ALA A 1 24.28 12.57 -15.07
CA ALA A 1 23.53 11.42 -15.64
C ALA A 1 24.36 10.18 -16.07
N ARG A 2 24.93 10.07 -17.29
CA ARG A 2 25.52 8.80 -17.82
C ARG A 2 26.62 8.19 -16.94
N ARG A 3 27.56 9.01 -16.46
CA ARG A 3 28.65 8.54 -15.56
C ARG A 3 28.10 8.01 -14.24
N ARG A 4 27.02 8.61 -13.72
CA ARG A 4 26.34 8.17 -12.50
C ARG A 4 25.72 6.79 -12.66
N LEU A 5 24.98 6.56 -13.75
CA LEU A 5 24.43 5.25 -14.07
C LEU A 5 25.52 4.17 -14.12
N ALA A 6 26.63 4.45 -14.80
CA ALA A 6 27.76 3.51 -14.85
C ALA A 6 28.32 3.18 -13.46
N ARG A 7 28.47 4.19 -12.58
CA ARG A 7 28.93 3.99 -11.19
C ARG A 7 27.94 3.17 -10.36
N LEU A 8 26.64 3.43 -10.48
CA LEU A 8 25.60 2.68 -9.76
C LEU A 8 25.54 1.22 -10.21
N LEU A 9 25.66 0.97 -11.51
CA LEU A 9 25.72 -0.39 -12.06
C LEU A 9 27.02 -1.12 -11.68
N ALA A 10 28.15 -0.41 -11.61
CA ALA A 10 29.44 -0.99 -11.21
C ALA A 10 29.54 -1.27 -9.70
N GLY A 11 28.89 -0.46 -8.86
CA GLY A 11 28.85 -0.66 -7.39
C GLY A 11 28.29 -2.01 -6.95
N ARG A 12 27.52 -2.68 -7.83
CA ARG A 12 27.01 -4.04 -7.66
C ARG A 12 28.10 -5.12 -7.74
N ALA A 13 29.17 -4.89 -8.49
CA ALA A 13 30.22 -5.88 -8.72
C ALA A 13 31.20 -6.01 -7.54
N ALA A 14 31.11 -5.10 -6.56
CA ALA A 14 31.92 -5.20 -5.35
C ALA A 14 31.37 -6.31 -4.44
N PRO A 15 32.20 -7.28 -4.00
CA PRO A 15 31.76 -8.27 -3.02
C PRO A 15 31.30 -7.57 -1.74
N ALA A 16 30.22 -8.08 -1.12
CA ALA A 16 29.85 -7.65 0.22
C ALA A 16 31.07 -7.82 1.14
N PRO A 17 31.39 -6.84 2.00
CA PRO A 17 32.58 -6.91 2.84
C PRO A 17 32.59 -8.22 3.63
N SER A 18 33.66 -8.99 3.46
CA SER A 18 33.89 -10.23 4.22
C SER A 18 33.92 -9.89 5.71
N GLY A 19 32.88 -10.28 6.45
CA GLY A 19 32.74 -10.00 7.88
C GLY A 19 31.44 -9.29 8.29
N GLY A 20 30.49 -9.02 7.39
CA GLY A 20 29.16 -8.51 7.74
C GLY A 20 29.11 -7.06 8.24
N ARG A 21 30.25 -6.42 8.51
CA ARG A 21 30.35 -5.00 8.87
C ARG A 21 30.14 -4.12 7.65
N ARG A 22 28.99 -3.44 7.58
CA ARG A 22 28.75 -2.37 6.61
C ARG A 22 29.49 -1.12 7.09
N GLY A 23 30.53 -0.70 6.36
CA GLY A 23 31.26 0.54 6.67
C GLY A 23 30.48 1.81 6.35
N ALA A 24 31.17 2.95 6.37
CA ALA A 24 30.62 4.30 6.12
C ALA A 24 30.34 4.63 4.63
N ALA A 25 30.64 3.71 3.71
CA ALA A 25 30.41 3.93 2.28
C ALA A 25 28.91 3.93 1.93
N PRO A 26 28.46 4.79 1.00
CA PRO A 26 27.04 4.91 0.66
C PRO A 26 26.45 3.63 0.07
N ASP A 27 25.16 3.37 0.32
CA ASP A 27 24.47 2.22 -0.25
C ASP A 27 24.07 2.48 -1.71
N LEU A 28 24.95 2.10 -2.64
CA LEU A 28 24.72 2.23 -4.08
C LEU A 28 23.59 1.32 -4.58
N THR A 29 23.26 0.25 -3.84
CA THR A 29 22.20 -0.70 -4.20
C THR A 29 20.85 -0.02 -4.10
N GLU A 30 20.63 0.77 -3.05
CA GLU A 30 19.35 1.46 -2.83
C GLU A 30 19.16 2.71 -3.71
N LEU A 31 20.23 3.23 -4.31
CA LEU A 31 20.18 4.42 -5.16
C LEU A 31 19.86 4.13 -6.63
N LEU A 32 20.11 2.92 -7.14
CA LEU A 32 19.83 2.58 -8.54
C LEU A 32 18.33 2.64 -8.91
N PRO A 33 17.39 2.06 -8.13
CA PRO A 33 15.96 2.21 -8.40
C PRO A 33 15.54 3.70 -8.46
N GLN A 34 15.99 4.48 -7.49
CA GLN A 34 15.68 5.91 -7.39
C GLN A 34 16.25 6.71 -8.58
N TRP A 35 17.46 6.37 -9.04
CA TRP A 35 18.05 6.96 -10.25
C TRP A 35 17.21 6.66 -11.49
N LEU A 36 16.77 5.40 -11.66
CA LEU A 36 15.98 4.98 -12.82
C LEU A 36 14.62 5.66 -12.86
N THR A 37 13.92 5.75 -11.72
CA THR A 37 12.66 6.48 -11.60
C THR A 37 12.84 7.95 -11.98
N ALA A 38 13.80 8.64 -11.35
CA ALA A 38 14.05 10.06 -11.63
C ALA A 38 14.47 10.33 -13.07
N ALA A 39 15.23 9.42 -13.69
CA ALA A 39 15.63 9.51 -15.08
C ALA A 39 14.44 9.28 -16.02
N HIS A 40 13.56 8.32 -15.71
CA HIS A 40 12.36 8.01 -16.49
C HIS A 40 11.35 9.18 -16.47
N GLU A 41 11.07 9.75 -15.29
CA GLU A 41 10.18 10.92 -15.12
C GLU A 41 10.65 12.13 -15.94
N ARG A 42 11.96 12.28 -16.11
CA ARG A 42 12.58 13.34 -16.91
C ARG A 42 12.75 12.99 -18.39
N GLY A 43 12.24 11.84 -18.83
CA GLY A 43 12.28 11.43 -20.24
C GLY A 43 13.65 10.97 -20.74
N TYR A 44 14.62 10.68 -19.85
CA TYR A 44 15.91 10.14 -20.27
C TYR A 44 15.77 8.76 -20.92
N ARG A 45 16.69 8.46 -21.83
CA ARG A 45 16.78 7.15 -22.49
C ARG A 45 18.05 6.42 -22.07
N ALA A 46 17.95 5.10 -21.93
CA ALA A 46 19.10 4.25 -21.63
C ALA A 46 20.20 4.39 -22.71
N PRO A 47 21.45 4.73 -22.31
CA PRO A 47 22.59 4.66 -23.22
C PRO A 47 22.78 3.23 -23.71
N ALA A 48 23.00 3.04 -25.01
CA ALA A 48 23.11 1.70 -25.60
C ALA A 48 24.18 0.82 -24.91
N ALA A 49 25.33 1.41 -24.57
CA ALA A 49 26.43 0.72 -23.88
C ALA A 49 26.09 0.29 -22.43
N ALA A 50 25.07 0.87 -21.81
CA ALA A 50 24.66 0.53 -20.44
C ALA A 50 23.62 -0.60 -20.38
N LEU A 51 23.01 -0.98 -21.51
CA LEU A 51 21.94 -1.97 -21.56
C LEU A 51 22.34 -3.36 -21.03
N PRO A 52 23.52 -3.93 -21.35
CA PRO A 52 23.92 -5.22 -20.78
C PRO A 52 23.97 -5.19 -19.25
N ALA A 53 24.66 -4.20 -18.69
CA ALA A 53 24.79 -4.05 -17.24
C ALA A 53 23.44 -3.78 -16.55
N LEU A 54 22.53 -3.04 -17.21
CA LEU A 54 21.17 -2.81 -16.72
C LEU A 54 20.31 -4.09 -16.73
N LEU A 55 20.43 -4.92 -17.77
CA LEU A 55 19.73 -6.21 -17.84
C LEU A 55 20.29 -7.19 -16.80
N ASP A 56 21.61 -7.22 -16.61
CA ASP A 56 22.21 -7.98 -15.51
C ASP A 56 21.76 -7.48 -14.14
N ALA A 57 21.62 -6.15 -13.98
CA ALA A 57 21.05 -5.52 -12.80
C ALA A 57 19.66 -6.09 -12.48
N ALA A 58 18.76 -6.00 -13.45
CA ALA A 58 17.37 -6.51 -13.37
C ALA A 58 17.30 -8.04 -13.20
N ARG A 59 18.27 -8.78 -13.73
CA ARG A 59 18.31 -10.25 -13.58
C ARG A 59 18.42 -10.66 -12.12
N ALA A 60 19.40 -10.10 -11.40
CA ALA A 60 19.66 -10.52 -10.02
C ALA A 60 18.78 -9.80 -8.98
N ARG A 61 18.07 -8.74 -9.36
CA ARG A 61 17.14 -8.02 -8.49
C ARG A 61 15.76 -7.95 -9.12
N THR A 62 14.88 -8.84 -8.68
CA THR A 62 13.51 -8.96 -9.24
C THR A 62 12.69 -7.70 -9.01
N ASP A 63 12.86 -7.04 -7.86
CA ASP A 63 12.27 -5.75 -7.49
C ASP A 63 12.60 -4.63 -8.50
N LEU A 64 13.81 -4.65 -9.07
CA LEU A 64 14.30 -3.64 -10.00
C LEU A 64 13.75 -3.82 -11.43
N ARG A 65 13.25 -5.01 -11.78
CA ARG A 65 12.91 -5.38 -13.16
C ARG A 65 11.95 -4.40 -13.84
N PRO A 66 10.81 -4.01 -13.24
CA PRO A 66 9.85 -3.13 -13.93
C PRO A 66 10.49 -1.81 -14.37
N GLN A 67 11.18 -1.13 -13.45
CA GLN A 67 11.84 0.15 -13.71
C GLN A 67 13.02 0.02 -14.69
N ALA A 68 13.83 -1.03 -14.53
CA ALA A 68 14.96 -1.26 -15.43
C ALA A 68 14.51 -1.59 -16.86
N LEU A 69 13.46 -2.40 -17.03
CA LEU A 69 12.92 -2.74 -18.35
C LEU A 69 12.23 -1.54 -19.01
N ALA A 70 11.47 -0.75 -18.24
CA ALA A 70 10.89 0.50 -18.72
C ALA A 70 11.97 1.47 -19.22
N PHE A 71 13.08 1.63 -18.48
CA PHE A 71 14.20 2.48 -18.88
C PHE A 71 15.00 1.91 -20.06
N ALA A 72 15.16 0.59 -20.14
CA ALA A 72 15.86 -0.10 -21.23
C ALA A 72 15.11 0.01 -22.57
N GLY A 73 13.79 0.06 -22.52
CA GLY A 73 12.90 0.26 -23.66
C GLY A 73 13.03 -0.79 -24.77
N PRO A 74 12.57 -0.49 -26.00
CA PRO A 74 12.56 -1.45 -27.11
C PRO A 74 13.95 -2.01 -27.46
N ARG A 75 15.01 -1.21 -27.30
CA ARG A 75 16.38 -1.65 -27.57
C ARG A 75 16.87 -2.69 -26.54
N GLY A 76 16.51 -2.51 -25.27
CA GLY A 76 16.79 -3.50 -24.23
C GLY A 76 16.05 -4.82 -24.47
N LEU A 77 14.79 -4.75 -24.88
CA LEU A 77 13.99 -5.93 -25.23
C LEU A 77 14.55 -6.64 -26.47
N TRP A 78 14.94 -5.90 -27.50
CA TRP A 78 15.64 -6.45 -28.67
C TRP A 78 16.92 -7.19 -28.25
N LEU A 79 17.75 -6.56 -27.41
CA LEU A 79 18.99 -7.15 -26.92
C LEU A 79 18.72 -8.42 -26.09
N ALA A 80 17.67 -8.44 -25.28
CA ALA A 80 17.27 -9.61 -24.49
C ALA A 80 16.87 -10.82 -25.34
N ARG A 81 16.41 -10.63 -26.60
CA ARG A 81 16.14 -11.74 -27.53
C ARG A 81 17.41 -12.45 -27.98
N LEU A 82 18.57 -11.79 -27.90
CA LEU A 82 19.86 -12.32 -28.35
C LEU A 82 20.63 -13.06 -27.24
N ASN A 83 20.16 -13.02 -25.99
CA ASN A 83 20.86 -13.65 -24.86
C ASN A 83 19.88 -14.44 -23.96
N ALA A 84 20.11 -15.75 -23.82
CA ALA A 84 19.26 -16.64 -23.04
C ALA A 84 19.13 -16.23 -21.56
N GLU A 85 20.17 -15.61 -21.00
CA GLU A 85 20.23 -15.17 -19.61
C GLU A 85 19.27 -14.01 -19.30
N TRP A 86 18.82 -13.28 -20.34
CA TRP A 86 17.92 -12.13 -20.22
C TRP A 86 16.48 -12.45 -20.64
N LYS A 87 16.11 -13.73 -20.83
CA LYS A 87 14.75 -14.15 -21.18
C LYS A 87 13.67 -13.65 -20.20
N PHE A 88 14.02 -13.37 -18.94
CA PHE A 88 13.08 -12.79 -17.96
C PHE A 88 12.53 -11.42 -18.43
N ALA A 89 13.32 -10.63 -19.18
CA ALA A 89 12.91 -9.34 -19.72
C ALA A 89 11.73 -9.46 -20.69
N LEU A 90 11.60 -10.62 -21.32
CA LEU A 90 10.54 -10.95 -22.28
C LEU A 90 9.31 -11.58 -21.60
N ARG A 91 9.40 -11.95 -20.31
CA ARG A 91 8.31 -12.55 -19.53
C ARG A 91 7.51 -11.55 -18.70
N GLY A 92 8.11 -10.39 -18.39
CA GLY A 92 7.53 -9.34 -17.54
C GLY A 92 6.93 -8.16 -18.29
N SER A 93 7.05 -8.13 -19.62
CA SER A 93 6.10 -7.39 -20.46
C SER A 93 4.90 -8.31 -20.59
N GLY A 94 3.76 -7.96 -19.97
CA GLY A 94 2.50 -8.61 -20.30
C GLY A 94 2.29 -8.43 -21.80
N GLY A 95 2.48 -9.50 -22.57
CA GLY A 95 2.54 -9.46 -24.03
C GLY A 95 3.77 -8.75 -24.57
N GLY A 96 4.65 -9.49 -25.24
CA GLY A 96 5.75 -8.93 -26.02
C GLY A 96 5.32 -8.26 -27.33
N GLY A 97 4.07 -7.80 -27.43
CA GLY A 97 3.59 -6.81 -28.39
C GLY A 97 3.42 -5.47 -27.67
N SER A 98 3.68 -4.35 -28.34
CA SER A 98 3.16 -3.07 -27.84
C SER A 98 1.66 -3.25 -27.65
N LEU A 99 1.12 -2.94 -26.47
CA LEU A 99 -0.33 -2.77 -26.36
C LEU A 99 -0.76 -1.77 -27.44
N PRO A 100 -1.89 -2.02 -28.12
CA PRO A 100 -2.42 -1.06 -29.06
C PRO A 100 -2.70 0.27 -28.36
N ASP A 101 -2.73 1.36 -29.11
CA ASP A 101 -3.31 2.60 -28.60
C ASP A 101 -4.75 2.29 -28.16
N PRO A 102 -5.15 2.58 -26.91
CA PRO A 102 -6.53 2.34 -26.47
C PRO A 102 -7.61 3.05 -27.31
N GLY A 103 -7.24 3.99 -28.17
CA GLY A 103 -8.14 4.66 -29.12
C GLY A 103 -8.24 3.97 -30.49
N ASP A 104 -7.41 2.97 -30.76
CA ASP A 104 -7.49 2.14 -31.94
C ASP A 104 -8.45 0.97 -31.67
N ALA A 105 -9.74 1.20 -31.94
CA ALA A 105 -10.80 0.23 -31.65
C ALA A 105 -10.61 -1.12 -32.35
N GLU A 106 -10.03 -1.13 -33.55
CA GLU A 106 -9.80 -2.37 -34.32
C GLU A 106 -8.67 -3.18 -33.68
N ALA A 107 -7.56 -2.53 -33.33
CA ALA A 107 -6.45 -3.21 -32.68
C ALA A 107 -6.78 -3.65 -31.25
N VAL A 108 -7.58 -2.87 -30.52
CA VAL A 108 -8.13 -3.26 -29.22
C VAL A 108 -9.01 -4.50 -29.35
N ALA A 109 -9.95 -4.53 -30.31
CA ALA A 109 -10.81 -5.68 -30.53
C ALA A 109 -10.02 -6.94 -30.91
N ALA A 110 -9.04 -6.81 -31.83
CA ALA A 110 -8.19 -7.92 -32.23
C ALA A 110 -7.41 -8.52 -31.05
N LEU A 111 -6.79 -7.67 -30.22
CA LEU A 111 -6.06 -8.16 -29.04
C LEU A 111 -7.00 -8.70 -27.95
N TRP A 112 -8.22 -8.18 -27.83
CA TRP A 112 -9.20 -8.69 -26.87
C TRP A 112 -9.66 -10.12 -27.21
N GLU A 113 -9.89 -10.40 -28.50
CA GLU A 113 -10.38 -11.70 -28.98
C GLU A 113 -9.25 -12.75 -29.09
N GLU A 114 -8.09 -12.36 -29.60
CA GLU A 114 -7.01 -13.29 -29.94
C GLU A 114 -5.87 -13.32 -28.90
N GLY A 115 -5.82 -12.32 -28.02
CA GLY A 115 -4.74 -12.13 -27.07
C GLY A 115 -4.72 -13.18 -25.95
N LEU A 116 -3.54 -13.41 -25.41
CA LEU A 116 -3.37 -14.21 -24.20
C LEU A 116 -4.07 -13.53 -23.03
N PHE A 117 -4.50 -14.31 -22.04
CA PHE A 117 -5.20 -13.79 -20.86
C PHE A 117 -4.48 -12.59 -20.19
N ALA A 118 -3.15 -12.68 -20.02
CA ALA A 118 -2.35 -11.59 -19.44
C ALA A 118 -2.34 -10.32 -20.32
N GLU A 119 -2.39 -10.48 -21.65
CA GLU A 119 -2.50 -9.37 -22.60
C GLU A 119 -3.86 -8.71 -22.53
N ARG A 120 -4.92 -9.51 -22.41
CA ARG A 120 -6.30 -9.03 -22.23
C ARG A 120 -6.47 -8.25 -20.93
N VAL A 121 -5.91 -8.72 -19.81
CA VAL A 121 -5.92 -7.97 -18.53
C VAL A 121 -5.17 -6.65 -18.64
N ALA A 122 -3.98 -6.65 -19.26
CA ALA A 122 -3.20 -5.43 -19.46
C ALA A 122 -3.91 -4.44 -20.41
N LEU A 123 -4.52 -4.94 -21.49
CA LEU A 123 -5.35 -4.17 -22.42
C LEU A 123 -6.55 -3.56 -21.70
N LEU A 124 -7.29 -4.35 -20.92
CA LEU A 124 -8.44 -3.87 -20.16
C LEU A 124 -8.05 -2.73 -19.22
N ALA A 125 -6.93 -2.88 -18.49
CA ALA A 125 -6.43 -1.82 -17.62
C ALA A 125 -6.09 -0.54 -18.41
N ALA A 126 -5.44 -0.68 -19.58
CA ALA A 126 -5.09 0.46 -20.43
C ALA A 126 -6.31 1.16 -21.05
N VAL A 127 -7.30 0.38 -21.52
CA VAL A 127 -8.57 0.91 -22.05
C VAL A 127 -9.34 1.61 -20.94
N ARG A 128 -9.52 0.99 -19.77
CA ARG A 128 -10.23 1.59 -18.64
C ARG A 128 -9.59 2.88 -18.12
N ALA A 129 -8.26 2.97 -18.12
CA ALA A 129 -7.56 4.19 -17.71
C ALA A 129 -7.89 5.40 -18.60
N ARG A 130 -8.28 5.16 -19.86
CA ARG A 130 -8.70 6.20 -20.82
C ARG A 130 -10.21 6.37 -20.92
N ASP A 131 -10.94 5.26 -21.07
CA ASP A 131 -12.38 5.19 -21.23
C ASP A 131 -12.93 3.98 -20.44
N PRO A 132 -13.39 4.21 -19.19
CA PRO A 132 -13.99 3.17 -18.36
C PRO A 132 -15.20 2.48 -19.00
N ALA A 133 -15.99 3.21 -19.79
CA ALA A 133 -17.18 2.68 -20.44
C ALA A 133 -16.81 1.70 -21.56
N ALA A 134 -15.80 2.03 -22.38
CA ALA A 134 -15.27 1.11 -23.38
C ALA A 134 -14.72 -0.17 -22.74
N GLY A 135 -13.98 -0.04 -21.62
CA GLY A 135 -13.46 -1.19 -20.88
C GLY A 135 -14.57 -2.10 -20.32
N ARG A 136 -15.65 -1.52 -19.79
CA ARG A 136 -16.84 -2.29 -19.39
C ARG A 136 -17.52 -2.97 -20.58
N GLY A 137 -17.58 -2.30 -21.73
CA GLY A 137 -18.11 -2.88 -22.97
C GLY A 137 -17.38 -4.15 -23.39
N LEU A 138 -16.05 -4.15 -23.32
CA LEU A 138 -15.22 -5.34 -23.60
C LEU A 138 -15.57 -6.50 -22.65
N LEU A 139 -15.69 -6.23 -21.35
CA LEU A 139 -16.06 -7.23 -20.37
C LEU A 139 -17.46 -7.81 -20.62
N ALA A 140 -18.45 -6.93 -20.79
CA ALA A 140 -19.84 -7.34 -21.00
C ALA A 140 -20.00 -8.20 -22.26
N ALA A 141 -19.24 -7.90 -23.32
CA ALA A 141 -19.30 -8.63 -24.58
C ALA A 141 -18.90 -10.12 -24.46
N THR A 142 -17.90 -10.45 -23.65
CA THR A 142 -17.38 -11.83 -23.55
C THR A 142 -17.70 -12.52 -22.22
N TRP A 143 -18.28 -11.81 -21.24
CA TRP A 143 -18.51 -12.30 -19.87
C TRP A 143 -19.13 -13.70 -19.80
N GLY A 144 -20.17 -13.95 -20.58
CA GLY A 144 -20.88 -15.24 -20.60
C GLY A 144 -20.02 -16.42 -21.10
N ALA A 145 -19.02 -16.15 -21.95
CA ALA A 145 -18.13 -17.15 -22.53
C ALA A 145 -16.87 -17.40 -21.69
N GLU A 146 -16.46 -16.45 -20.86
CA GLU A 146 -15.25 -16.58 -20.03
C GLU A 146 -15.35 -17.72 -19.01
N ARG A 147 -14.20 -18.24 -18.58
CA ARG A 147 -14.15 -19.18 -17.44
C ARG A 147 -14.31 -18.42 -16.13
N ALA A 148 -14.68 -19.14 -15.07
CA ALA A 148 -14.91 -18.52 -13.75
C ALA A 148 -13.65 -17.84 -13.19
N GLU A 149 -12.47 -18.41 -13.42
CA GLU A 149 -11.18 -17.85 -13.00
C GLU A 149 -10.86 -16.56 -13.76
N ASP A 150 -11.07 -16.55 -15.08
CA ASP A 150 -10.84 -15.38 -15.93
C ASP A 150 -11.81 -14.24 -15.55
N ARG A 151 -13.10 -14.56 -15.35
CA ARG A 151 -14.10 -13.60 -14.85
C ARG A 151 -13.68 -12.96 -13.53
N LEU A 152 -13.20 -13.76 -12.57
CA LEU A 152 -12.74 -13.26 -11.28
C LEU A 152 -11.59 -12.25 -11.45
N MET A 153 -10.60 -12.58 -12.26
CA MET A 153 -9.43 -11.73 -12.50
C MET A 153 -9.79 -10.45 -13.30
N PHE A 154 -10.73 -10.53 -14.25
CA PHE A 154 -11.26 -9.37 -14.95
C PHE A 154 -12.07 -8.45 -14.03
N LEU A 155 -12.88 -9.03 -13.14
CA LEU A 155 -13.63 -8.30 -12.13
C LEU A 155 -12.69 -7.59 -11.15
N ASP A 156 -11.64 -8.27 -10.68
CA ASP A 156 -10.60 -7.69 -9.82
C ASP A 156 -9.91 -6.47 -10.47
N SER A 157 -9.77 -6.49 -11.80
CA SER A 157 -9.20 -5.37 -12.56
C SER A 157 -10.07 -4.09 -12.51
N LEU A 158 -11.36 -4.19 -12.16
CA LEU A 158 -12.24 -3.02 -12.01
C LEU A 158 -11.91 -2.18 -10.78
N ARG A 159 -11.19 -2.72 -9.78
CA ARG A 159 -10.76 -1.96 -8.58
C ARG A 159 -10.06 -0.66 -8.94
N ALA A 160 -9.24 -0.71 -9.99
CA ALA A 160 -8.62 0.49 -10.56
C ALA A 160 -9.67 1.28 -11.36
N GLY A 161 -9.93 2.51 -10.92
CA GLY A 161 -10.91 3.39 -11.57
C GLY A 161 -12.37 2.93 -11.37
N LEU A 162 -12.66 2.19 -10.30
CA LEU A 162 -14.02 1.82 -9.91
C LEU A 162 -14.88 3.08 -9.76
N SER A 163 -16.09 3.03 -10.32
CA SER A 163 -17.03 4.16 -10.36
C SER A 163 -18.48 3.68 -10.29
N ASP A 164 -19.41 4.58 -9.95
CA ASP A 164 -20.85 4.29 -9.93
C ASP A 164 -21.36 3.75 -11.27
N ALA A 165 -20.72 4.15 -12.38
CA ALA A 165 -21.08 3.64 -13.71
C ALA A 165 -20.74 2.15 -13.92
N ASP A 166 -19.98 1.53 -13.02
CA ASP A 166 -19.74 0.08 -13.01
C ASP A 166 -20.85 -0.72 -12.29
N GLU A 167 -21.78 -0.05 -11.58
CA GLU A 167 -22.79 -0.69 -10.74
C GLU A 167 -23.66 -1.69 -11.50
N GLU A 168 -24.22 -1.33 -12.65
CA GLU A 168 -25.12 -2.22 -13.41
C GLU A 168 -24.46 -3.55 -13.77
N PHE A 169 -23.19 -3.50 -14.20
CA PHE A 169 -22.41 -4.69 -14.52
C PHE A 169 -22.12 -5.54 -13.27
N LEU A 170 -21.80 -4.88 -12.14
CA LEU A 170 -21.50 -5.57 -10.88
C LEU A 170 -22.75 -6.21 -10.25
N GLU A 171 -23.90 -5.55 -10.30
CA GLU A 171 -25.19 -6.11 -9.84
C GLU A 171 -25.56 -7.35 -10.67
N ALA A 172 -25.34 -7.33 -11.98
CA ALA A 172 -25.49 -8.53 -12.80
C ALA A 172 -24.52 -9.66 -12.37
N ALA A 173 -23.29 -9.32 -11.99
CA ALA A 173 -22.28 -10.28 -11.52
C ALA A 173 -22.58 -10.89 -10.14
N LEU A 174 -23.47 -10.31 -9.32
CA LEU A 174 -23.98 -10.94 -8.10
C LEU A 174 -24.76 -12.22 -8.37
N SER A 175 -25.26 -12.41 -9.59
CA SER A 175 -25.95 -13.64 -10.02
C SER A 175 -25.02 -14.66 -10.68
N ASP A 176 -23.69 -14.46 -10.67
CA ASP A 176 -22.75 -15.40 -11.29
C ASP A 176 -22.79 -16.78 -10.61
N ARG A 177 -22.62 -17.84 -11.40
CA ARG A 177 -22.51 -19.22 -10.90
C ARG A 177 -21.35 -19.43 -9.92
N SER A 178 -20.24 -18.71 -10.09
CA SER A 178 -19.06 -18.82 -9.24
C SER A 178 -19.21 -18.02 -7.96
N ARG A 179 -19.06 -18.69 -6.80
CA ARG A 179 -19.09 -18.03 -5.49
C ARG A 179 -18.05 -16.90 -5.38
N ASN A 180 -16.84 -17.12 -5.90
CA ASN A 180 -15.78 -16.12 -5.81
C ASN A 180 -16.08 -14.89 -6.66
N VAL A 181 -16.69 -15.07 -7.84
CA VAL A 181 -17.11 -13.94 -8.69
C VAL A 181 -18.20 -13.12 -7.99
N ARG A 182 -19.22 -13.77 -7.41
CA ARG A 182 -20.25 -13.09 -6.61
C ARG A 182 -19.67 -12.31 -5.43
N ALA A 183 -18.75 -12.94 -4.69
CA ALA A 183 -18.11 -12.32 -3.52
C ALA A 183 -17.32 -11.07 -3.93
N THR A 184 -16.52 -11.13 -5.00
CA THR A 184 -15.78 -9.97 -5.51
C THR A 184 -16.73 -8.89 -6.06
N ALA A 185 -17.84 -9.27 -6.70
CA ALA A 185 -18.84 -8.30 -7.16
C ALA A 185 -19.48 -7.54 -5.99
N ALA A 186 -19.92 -8.27 -4.95
CA ALA A 186 -20.43 -7.67 -3.72
C ALA A 186 -19.39 -6.79 -3.02
N GLU A 187 -18.12 -7.22 -3.05
CA GLU A 187 -17.02 -6.47 -2.47
C GLU A 187 -16.83 -5.10 -3.14
N LEU A 188 -16.84 -5.08 -4.48
CA LEU A 188 -16.73 -3.87 -5.30
C LEU A 188 -17.96 -2.97 -5.15
N LEU A 189 -19.17 -3.53 -5.15
CA LEU A 189 -20.38 -2.76 -4.90
C LEU A 189 -20.38 -2.11 -3.51
N SER A 190 -19.89 -2.81 -2.49
CA SER A 190 -19.74 -2.24 -1.14
C SER A 190 -18.68 -1.13 -1.07
N ALA A 191 -17.79 -1.02 -2.05
CA ALA A 191 -16.86 0.09 -2.19
C ALA A 191 -17.46 1.31 -2.91
N LEU A 192 -18.69 1.19 -3.43
CA LEU A 192 -19.49 2.25 -4.02
C LEU A 192 -20.62 2.63 -3.05
N PRO A 193 -20.46 3.70 -2.23
CA PRO A 193 -21.44 4.04 -1.20
C PRO A 193 -22.84 4.38 -1.74
N GLY A 194 -22.94 4.76 -3.01
CA GLY A 194 -24.20 5.05 -3.69
C GLY A 194 -24.91 3.84 -4.31
N SER A 195 -24.29 2.65 -4.27
CA SER A 195 -24.86 1.46 -4.92
C SER A 195 -26.11 0.94 -4.20
N ALA A 196 -26.99 0.28 -4.96
CA ALA A 196 -28.17 -0.38 -4.42
C ALA A 196 -27.80 -1.45 -3.39
N LEU A 197 -26.72 -2.21 -3.59
CA LEU A 197 -26.21 -3.14 -2.58
C LEU A 197 -25.80 -2.40 -1.29
N ALA A 198 -25.07 -1.30 -1.38
CA ALA A 198 -24.68 -0.51 -0.20
C ALA A 198 -25.92 -0.01 0.56
N ALA A 199 -26.97 0.44 -0.14
CA ALA A 199 -28.24 0.81 0.50
C ALA A 199 -28.90 -0.38 1.22
N ARG A 200 -28.97 -1.56 0.60
CA ARG A 200 -29.50 -2.78 1.23
C ARG A 200 -28.66 -3.22 2.45
N MET A 201 -27.34 -2.98 2.43
CA MET A 201 -26.47 -3.25 3.58
C MET A 201 -26.68 -2.22 4.70
N ALA A 202 -26.89 -0.95 4.36
CA ALA A 202 -27.21 0.10 5.34
C ALA A 202 -28.49 -0.23 6.12
N GLU A 203 -29.55 -0.65 5.43
CA GLU A 203 -30.82 -1.03 6.05
C GLU A 203 -30.65 -2.20 7.04
N ARG A 204 -29.95 -3.26 6.61
CA ARG A 204 -29.67 -4.41 7.48
C ARG A 204 -28.80 -4.01 8.67
N ALA A 205 -27.71 -3.28 8.46
CA ALA A 205 -26.84 -2.81 9.52
C ALA A 205 -27.56 -1.89 10.52
N ALA A 206 -28.47 -1.02 10.06
CA ALA A 206 -29.25 -0.12 10.91
C ALA A 206 -30.27 -0.85 11.80
N SER A 207 -30.76 -2.02 11.35
CA SER A 207 -31.60 -2.91 12.16
C SER A 207 -30.81 -3.61 13.28
N CYS A 208 -29.51 -3.85 13.07
CA CYS A 208 -28.64 -4.50 14.04
C CYS A 208 -28.00 -3.54 15.03
N VAL A 209 -27.65 -2.34 14.60
CA VAL A 209 -26.86 -1.40 15.42
C VAL A 209 -27.71 -0.17 15.71
N SER A 210 -27.89 0.12 17.01
CA SER A 210 -28.78 1.16 17.48
C SER A 210 -28.19 1.99 18.62
N LEU A 211 -28.73 3.20 18.78
CA LEU A 211 -28.41 4.06 19.91
C LEU A 211 -29.45 3.84 21.02
N ASP A 212 -29.02 3.31 22.16
CA ASP A 212 -29.85 3.28 23.36
C ASP A 212 -29.80 4.65 24.06
N ARG A 213 -31.00 5.14 24.40
CA ARG A 213 -31.23 6.41 25.11
C ARG A 213 -32.00 6.23 26.41
N THR A 214 -32.28 4.98 26.80
CA THR A 214 -33.21 4.66 27.88
C THR A 214 -32.55 4.58 29.26
N GLN A 215 -31.24 4.31 29.33
CA GLN A 215 -30.51 4.05 30.58
C GLN A 215 -29.68 5.23 31.12
N GLY A 216 -29.96 6.47 30.68
CA GLY A 216 -29.29 7.68 31.17
C GLY A 216 -27.90 7.95 30.59
N GLU A 217 -27.16 6.91 30.17
CA GLU A 217 -25.96 7.03 29.33
C GLU A 217 -26.28 6.67 27.87
N THR A 218 -25.69 7.41 26.93
CA THR A 218 -25.86 7.16 25.49
C THR A 218 -24.89 6.06 25.07
N ALA A 219 -25.40 4.88 24.72
CA ALA A 219 -24.58 3.72 24.35
C ALA A 219 -25.06 3.08 23.03
N ILE A 220 -24.16 2.36 22.36
CA ILE A 220 -24.50 1.55 21.19
C ILE A 220 -24.97 0.18 21.68
N VAL A 221 -26.16 -0.22 21.26
CA VAL A 221 -26.71 -1.56 21.47
C VAL A 221 -26.76 -2.30 20.14
N VAL A 222 -26.31 -3.56 20.18
CA VAL A 222 -26.19 -4.41 19.01
C VAL A 222 -27.11 -5.63 19.17
N GLU A 223 -28.06 -5.77 18.25
CA GLU A 223 -28.83 -6.99 18.04
C GLU A 223 -28.33 -7.66 16.76
N ALA A 224 -27.38 -8.59 16.90
CA ALA A 224 -26.80 -9.28 15.76
C ALA A 224 -27.83 -10.17 15.03
N PRO A 225 -27.67 -10.42 13.72
CA PRO A 225 -28.60 -11.27 12.97
C PRO A 225 -28.76 -12.67 13.59
N HIS A 226 -29.99 -13.21 13.61
CA HIS A 226 -30.26 -14.57 14.09
C HIS A 226 -30.01 -15.64 13.02
N GLU A 227 -30.03 -15.26 11.75
CA GLU A 227 -29.76 -16.14 10.61
C GLU A 227 -29.12 -15.36 9.46
N CYS A 228 -28.54 -16.08 8.50
CA CYS A 228 -28.09 -15.54 7.22
C CYS A 228 -29.05 -16.00 6.11
N ASP A 229 -30.02 -15.14 5.79
CA ASP A 229 -31.07 -15.44 4.82
C ASP A 229 -30.55 -15.51 3.37
N ALA A 230 -31.42 -15.93 2.44
CA ALA A 230 -31.05 -16.06 1.03
C ALA A 230 -30.72 -14.71 0.35
N GLY A 231 -31.32 -13.61 0.82
CA GLY A 231 -31.04 -12.27 0.32
C GLY A 231 -29.67 -11.77 0.76
N MET A 232 -29.28 -12.04 2.00
CA MET A 232 -27.94 -11.78 2.53
C MET A 232 -26.88 -12.55 1.71
N GLN A 233 -27.13 -13.84 1.44
CA GLN A 233 -26.20 -14.65 0.64
C GLN A 233 -26.11 -14.17 -0.81
N HIS A 234 -27.22 -13.69 -1.39
CA HIS A 234 -27.21 -13.07 -2.71
C HIS A 234 -26.39 -11.78 -2.74
N ASP A 235 -26.51 -10.96 -1.71
CA ASP A 235 -25.72 -9.72 -1.52
C ASP A 235 -24.27 -9.98 -1.06
N GLY A 236 -23.80 -11.23 -1.11
CA GLY A 236 -22.40 -11.59 -0.86
C GLY A 236 -22.03 -11.89 0.59
N VAL A 237 -23.01 -11.91 1.51
CA VAL A 237 -22.76 -12.33 2.90
C VAL A 237 -22.48 -13.83 2.94
N THR A 238 -21.31 -14.19 3.45
CA THR A 238 -20.93 -15.60 3.60
C THR A 238 -21.60 -16.18 4.85
N ALA A 239 -22.39 -17.23 4.67
CA ALA A 239 -23.13 -17.87 5.76
C ALA A 239 -22.22 -18.57 6.78
N THR A 240 -21.22 -19.34 6.33
CA THR A 240 -20.36 -20.13 7.22
C THR A 240 -19.16 -19.32 7.71
N PRO A 241 -19.00 -19.12 9.03
CA PRO A 241 -17.83 -18.41 9.56
C PRO A 241 -16.56 -19.27 9.46
N PRO A 242 -15.37 -18.63 9.48
CA PRO A 242 -14.11 -19.31 9.75
C PRO A 242 -14.12 -20.02 11.12
N THR A 243 -13.33 -21.09 11.26
CA THR A 243 -13.20 -21.84 12.51
C THR A 243 -12.85 -20.92 13.69
N GLY A 244 -13.58 -21.04 14.80
CA GLY A 244 -13.34 -20.26 16.01
C GLY A 244 -14.06 -18.91 16.07
N ARG A 245 -14.82 -18.52 15.04
CA ARG A 245 -15.64 -17.31 15.05
C ARG A 245 -17.13 -17.64 15.19
N GLY A 246 -17.83 -16.91 16.06
CA GLY A 246 -19.27 -17.07 16.24
C GLY A 246 -20.07 -16.57 15.03
N GLU A 247 -21.12 -17.30 14.65
CA GLU A 247 -21.94 -17.01 13.46
C GLU A 247 -22.57 -15.60 13.50
N ARG A 248 -23.19 -15.23 14.62
CA ARG A 248 -23.84 -13.91 14.80
C ARG A 248 -22.86 -12.75 14.60
N SER A 249 -21.68 -12.85 15.21
CA SER A 249 -20.59 -11.87 15.06
C SER A 249 -20.08 -11.80 13.63
N TRP A 250 -19.94 -12.95 12.97
CA TRP A 250 -19.50 -13.03 11.58
C TRP A 250 -20.49 -12.37 10.60
N TRP A 251 -21.80 -12.57 10.78
CA TRP A 251 -22.80 -11.93 9.94
C TRP A 251 -22.90 -10.42 10.22
N LEU A 252 -22.91 -10.02 11.50
CA LEU A 252 -22.89 -8.60 11.88
C LEU A 252 -21.70 -7.88 11.26
N GLY A 253 -20.50 -8.43 11.40
CA GLY A 253 -19.27 -7.83 10.88
C GLY A 253 -19.32 -7.59 9.38
N GLN A 254 -19.86 -8.55 8.61
CA GLN A 254 -20.03 -8.40 7.15
C GLN A 254 -21.06 -7.32 6.79
N LEU A 255 -22.19 -7.25 7.51
CA LEU A 255 -23.22 -6.23 7.25
C LEU A 255 -22.72 -4.81 7.54
N VAL A 256 -22.04 -4.63 8.68
CA VAL A 256 -21.47 -3.33 9.07
C VAL A 256 -20.34 -2.91 8.14
N GLU A 257 -19.48 -3.86 7.74
CA GLU A 257 -18.38 -3.61 6.80
C GLU A 257 -18.87 -3.19 5.40
N ALA A 258 -19.97 -3.79 4.94
CA ALA A 258 -20.55 -3.51 3.64
C ALA A 258 -21.47 -2.28 3.63
N ALA A 259 -21.84 -1.74 4.79
CA ALA A 259 -22.67 -0.56 4.90
C ALA A 259 -21.89 0.73 4.58
N PRO A 260 -22.48 1.67 3.84
CA PRO A 260 -21.87 2.97 3.56
C PRO A 260 -21.69 3.77 4.85
N LEU A 261 -20.48 4.29 5.09
CA LEU A 261 -20.14 4.95 6.35
C LEU A 261 -20.95 6.22 6.62
N HIS A 262 -21.44 6.88 5.57
CA HIS A 262 -22.26 8.08 5.68
C HIS A 262 -23.65 7.82 6.27
N CYS A 263 -24.10 6.56 6.42
CA CYS A 263 -25.38 6.26 7.04
C CYS A 263 -25.35 6.41 8.58
N TRP A 264 -24.18 6.26 9.19
CA TRP A 264 -24.01 6.21 10.64
C TRP A 264 -24.28 7.55 11.35
N PRO A 265 -23.86 8.72 10.86
CA PRO A 265 -24.23 10.00 11.48
C PRO A 265 -25.74 10.15 11.64
N ALA A 266 -26.53 9.87 10.60
CA ALA A 266 -27.99 9.91 10.69
C ALA A 266 -28.53 8.89 11.73
N ARG A 267 -27.94 7.69 11.76
CA ARG A 267 -28.31 6.64 12.73
C ARG A 267 -28.03 7.04 14.19
N PHE A 268 -26.98 7.82 14.42
CA PHE A 268 -26.48 8.24 15.72
C PHE A 268 -26.73 9.72 16.03
N ALA A 269 -27.89 10.24 15.61
CA ALA A 269 -28.37 11.58 15.96
C ALA A 269 -27.51 12.76 15.45
N GLY A 270 -26.88 12.59 14.29
CA GLY A 270 -26.04 13.59 13.65
C GLY A 270 -24.61 13.65 14.17
N ARG A 271 -24.20 12.70 15.04
CA ARG A 271 -22.84 12.63 15.57
C ARG A 271 -21.80 12.43 14.46
N GLY A 272 -20.65 13.08 14.63
CA GLY A 272 -19.49 12.85 13.77
C GLY A 272 -18.81 11.51 14.04
N PRO A 273 -17.91 11.03 13.16
CA PRO A 273 -17.23 9.75 13.32
C PRO A 273 -16.51 9.59 14.67
N GLU A 274 -15.79 10.62 15.12
CA GLU A 274 -15.08 10.61 16.41
C GLU A 274 -16.04 10.42 17.59
N GLU A 275 -17.16 11.15 17.57
CA GLU A 275 -18.18 11.03 18.61
C GLU A 275 -18.87 9.67 18.60
N ILE A 276 -19.05 9.06 17.42
CA ILE A 276 -19.64 7.71 17.29
C ILE A 276 -18.69 6.66 17.83
N VAL A 277 -17.42 6.71 17.41
CA VAL A 277 -16.38 5.75 17.84
C VAL A 277 -16.10 5.84 19.34
N ALA A 278 -16.34 7.00 19.96
CA ALA A 278 -16.20 7.18 21.41
C ALA A 278 -17.39 6.67 22.24
N LEU A 279 -18.51 6.28 21.61
CA LEU A 279 -19.66 5.77 22.37
C LEU A 279 -19.34 4.40 22.97
N PRO A 280 -19.75 4.14 24.23
CA PRO A 280 -19.65 2.81 24.80
C PRO A 280 -20.54 1.84 24.01
N VAL A 281 -20.04 0.62 23.78
CA VAL A 281 -20.79 -0.44 23.10
C VAL A 281 -21.13 -1.53 24.11
N ALA A 282 -22.42 -1.86 24.22
CA ALA A 282 -22.90 -2.88 25.14
C ALA A 282 -22.45 -4.31 24.74
N ASP A 283 -22.53 -5.22 25.70
CA ASP A 283 -22.39 -6.68 25.51
C ASP A 283 -21.13 -7.14 24.76
N ASP A 284 -20.01 -6.42 24.94
CA ASP A 284 -18.69 -6.75 24.38
C ASP A 284 -18.63 -6.72 22.83
N TRP A 285 -19.56 -6.01 22.18
CA TRP A 285 -19.59 -5.88 20.72
C TRP A 285 -18.60 -4.86 20.14
N GLN A 286 -17.92 -4.07 20.99
CA GLN A 286 -17.06 -2.97 20.56
C GLN A 286 -15.98 -3.41 19.57
N GLY A 287 -15.30 -4.52 19.85
CA GLY A 287 -14.22 -5.04 19.01
C GLY A 287 -14.70 -5.39 17.61
N GLU A 288 -15.83 -6.11 17.48
CA GLU A 288 -16.37 -6.50 16.17
C GLU A 288 -16.88 -5.29 15.39
N LEU A 289 -17.59 -4.38 16.06
CA LEU A 289 -18.15 -3.18 15.42
C LEU A 289 -17.04 -2.28 14.87
N HIS A 290 -16.02 -1.99 15.68
CA HIS A 290 -14.92 -1.16 15.24
C HIS A 290 -14.07 -1.83 14.17
N ALA A 291 -13.83 -3.15 14.27
CA ALA A 291 -13.11 -3.87 13.22
C ALA A 291 -13.85 -3.81 11.88
N ALA A 292 -15.19 -3.90 11.89
CA ALA A 292 -16.01 -3.74 10.70
C ALA A 292 -15.96 -2.31 10.14
N TRP A 293 -16.04 -1.28 10.99
CA TRP A 293 -15.85 0.11 10.56
C TRP A 293 -14.45 0.40 10.01
N CYS A 294 -13.40 -0.21 10.57
CA CYS A 294 -12.04 -0.12 10.03
C CYS A 294 -11.98 -0.63 8.60
N ARG A 295 -12.55 -1.82 8.34
CA ARG A 295 -12.58 -2.39 6.98
C ARG A 295 -13.44 -1.56 6.03
N ALA A 296 -14.58 -1.04 6.49
CA ALA A 296 -15.42 -0.11 5.71
C ALA A 296 -14.67 1.18 5.35
N ALA A 297 -13.95 1.79 6.30
CA ALA A 297 -13.19 3.02 6.11
C ALA A 297 -12.06 2.84 5.09
N VAL A 298 -11.33 1.73 5.15
CA VAL A 298 -10.31 1.39 4.15
C VAL A 298 -10.94 1.18 2.77
N ARG A 299 -12.03 0.41 2.70
CA ARG A 299 -12.72 0.07 1.45
C ARG A 299 -13.29 1.29 0.74
N GLN A 300 -13.96 2.17 1.48
CA GLN A 300 -14.58 3.40 0.98
C GLN A 300 -13.58 4.56 0.90
N ARG A 301 -12.34 4.36 1.36
CA ARG A 301 -11.28 5.39 1.50
C ARG A 301 -11.74 6.63 2.25
N ASP A 302 -12.50 6.43 3.33
CA ASP A 302 -13.06 7.51 4.14
C ASP A 302 -12.03 7.98 5.18
N ALA A 303 -11.49 9.19 4.96
CA ALA A 303 -10.44 9.76 5.80
C ALA A 303 -10.95 10.17 7.19
N ASP A 304 -12.21 10.61 7.32
CA ASP A 304 -12.75 11.10 8.59
C ASP A 304 -13.03 9.95 9.55
N TRP A 305 -13.59 8.85 9.05
CA TRP A 305 -13.71 7.61 9.80
C TRP A 305 -12.36 7.00 10.13
N SER A 306 -11.41 7.04 9.19
CA SER A 306 -10.06 6.52 9.45
C SER A 306 -9.36 7.30 10.57
N ARG A 307 -9.51 8.63 10.62
CA ARG A 307 -8.99 9.47 11.71
C ARG A 307 -9.62 9.12 13.06
N ALA A 308 -10.95 9.01 13.11
CA ALA A 308 -11.68 8.64 14.33
C ALA A 308 -11.26 7.26 14.86
N LEU A 309 -11.12 6.27 13.97
CA LEU A 309 -10.74 4.91 14.32
C LEU A 309 -9.25 4.78 14.68
N LEU A 310 -8.36 5.57 14.08
CA LEU A 310 -6.95 5.59 14.47
C LEU A 310 -6.77 6.18 15.88
N GLY A 311 -7.54 7.22 16.20
CA GLY A 311 -7.45 7.97 17.44
C GLY A 311 -6.10 8.68 17.62
N PRO A 312 -5.80 9.15 18.85
CA PRO A 312 -4.55 9.81 19.17
C PRO A 312 -3.33 8.88 18.97
N PRO A 313 -2.25 9.31 18.31
CA PRO A 313 -1.05 8.48 18.10
C PRO A 313 -0.41 7.96 19.38
N ALA A 314 -0.48 8.73 20.47
CA ALA A 314 0.09 8.37 21.77
C ALA A 314 -0.80 7.43 22.59
N ALA A 315 -2.02 7.12 22.14
CA ALA A 315 -2.90 6.21 22.86
C ALA A 315 -2.25 4.81 22.96
N PRO A 316 -2.31 4.14 24.12
CA PRO A 316 -1.81 2.79 24.27
C PRO A 316 -2.50 1.85 23.27
N GLN A 317 -1.75 0.91 22.68
CA GLN A 317 -2.29 0.00 21.66
C GLN A 317 -3.47 -0.84 22.17
N ALA A 318 -3.51 -1.15 23.48
CA ALA A 318 -4.58 -1.91 24.12
C ALA A 318 -5.86 -1.11 24.41
N THR A 319 -5.80 0.22 24.39
CA THR A 319 -6.93 1.11 24.76
C THR A 319 -7.30 2.11 23.67
N GLY A 320 -6.55 2.16 22.55
CA GLY A 320 -6.91 2.95 21.39
C GLY A 320 -8.20 2.45 20.73
N PRO A 321 -8.95 3.32 20.03
CA PRO A 321 -10.15 2.88 19.34
C PRO A 321 -9.79 1.83 18.28
N GLY A 322 -10.54 0.73 18.25
CA GLY A 322 -10.90 -0.01 17.04
C GLY A 322 -9.86 -0.75 16.18
N THR A 323 -8.56 -0.55 16.37
CA THR A 323 -7.54 -1.26 15.58
C THR A 323 -6.89 -2.35 16.42
N SER A 324 -7.03 -3.60 16.00
CA SER A 324 -6.48 -4.76 16.71
C SER A 324 -5.01 -5.03 16.37
N SER A 325 -4.50 -4.45 15.27
CA SER A 325 -3.14 -4.68 14.77
C SER A 325 -2.50 -3.46 14.10
N LEU A 326 -1.16 -3.46 14.02
CA LEU A 326 -0.39 -2.47 13.25
C LEU A 326 -0.71 -2.50 11.75
N ALA A 327 -1.08 -3.66 11.21
CA ALA A 327 -1.45 -3.80 9.80
C ALA A 327 -2.76 -3.06 9.49
N GLU A 328 -3.76 -3.16 10.35
CA GLU A 328 -5.01 -2.39 10.21
C GLU A 328 -4.76 -0.89 10.35
N ARG A 329 -3.91 -0.46 11.30
CA ARG A 329 -3.49 0.94 11.41
C ARG A 329 -2.83 1.43 10.13
N ALA A 330 -1.92 0.64 9.53
CA ALA A 330 -1.27 0.99 8.27
C ALA A 330 -2.29 1.15 7.13
N GLN A 331 -3.31 0.29 7.07
CA GLN A 331 -4.38 0.39 6.07
C GLN A 331 -5.22 1.66 6.28
N LEU A 332 -5.62 1.98 7.51
CA LEU A 332 -6.34 3.23 7.80
C LEU A 332 -5.50 4.47 7.48
N LEU A 333 -4.23 4.48 7.85
CA LEU A 333 -3.32 5.57 7.51
C LEU A 333 -3.23 5.80 5.99
N SER A 334 -3.34 4.73 5.19
CA SER A 334 -3.27 4.82 3.72
C SER A 334 -4.42 5.61 3.09
N THR A 335 -5.54 5.78 3.81
CA THR A 335 -6.68 6.60 3.35
C THR A 335 -6.48 8.10 3.62
N LEU A 336 -5.63 8.44 4.59
CA LEU A 336 -5.36 9.84 4.95
C LEU A 336 -4.50 10.55 3.90
N PRO A 337 -4.59 11.89 3.82
CA PRO A 337 -3.63 12.70 3.07
C PRO A 337 -2.18 12.43 3.50
N ALA A 338 -1.24 12.50 2.56
CA ALA A 338 0.15 12.11 2.79
C ALA A 338 0.83 12.88 3.94
N GLU A 339 0.58 14.20 4.05
CA GLU A 339 1.16 15.03 5.11
C GLU A 339 0.61 14.67 6.49
N GLU A 340 -0.70 14.46 6.57
CA GLU A 340 -1.36 14.07 7.81
C GLU A 340 -0.93 12.69 8.27
N ARG A 341 -0.90 11.70 7.37
CA ARG A 341 -0.36 10.36 7.65
C ARG A 341 1.06 10.45 8.21
N ALA A 342 1.92 11.25 7.59
CA ALA A 342 3.29 11.41 8.03
C ALA A 342 3.38 12.07 9.43
N GLY A 343 2.55 13.07 9.70
CA GLY A 343 2.44 13.69 11.03
C GLY A 343 1.97 12.71 12.11
N TRP A 344 0.94 11.92 11.82
CA TRP A 344 0.43 10.90 12.74
C TRP A 344 1.51 9.86 13.07
N VAL A 345 2.21 9.34 12.06
CA VAL A 345 3.30 8.35 12.25
C VAL A 345 4.49 8.96 12.99
N ALA A 346 4.83 10.22 12.73
CA ALA A 346 5.89 10.92 13.48
C ALA A 346 5.55 11.00 14.98
N SER A 347 4.32 11.38 15.33
CA SER A 347 3.86 11.41 16.71
C SER A 347 3.78 10.02 17.34
N PHE A 348 3.42 8.99 16.57
CA PHE A 348 3.42 7.61 17.04
C PHE A 348 4.84 7.15 17.39
N ILE A 349 5.83 7.43 16.53
CA ILE A 349 7.23 7.11 16.78
C ILE A 349 7.74 7.83 18.04
N ALA A 350 7.39 9.10 18.21
CA ALA A 350 7.78 9.85 19.39
C ALA A 350 7.19 9.28 20.69
N ALA A 351 6.00 8.69 20.64
CA ALA A 351 5.32 8.12 21.81
C ALA A 351 5.73 6.67 22.12
N HIS A 352 5.93 5.84 21.10
CA HIS A 352 6.10 4.37 21.25
C HIS A 352 7.47 3.85 20.80
N GLY A 353 8.28 4.69 20.16
CA GLY A 353 9.58 4.31 19.61
C GLY A 353 9.51 3.65 18.23
N LEU A 354 10.70 3.33 17.71
CA LEU A 354 10.89 2.89 16.32
C LEU A 354 10.48 1.42 16.08
N SER A 355 10.62 0.55 17.09
CA SER A 355 10.37 -0.88 16.98
C SER A 355 8.92 -1.20 16.58
N GLU A 356 7.98 -0.38 17.05
CA GLU A 356 6.55 -0.53 16.80
C GLU A 356 6.08 0.11 15.49
N ALA A 357 6.92 0.90 14.82
CA ALA A 357 6.50 1.77 13.71
C ALA A 357 6.84 1.22 12.31
N PHE A 358 7.57 0.10 12.20
CA PHE A 358 8.11 -0.38 10.92
C PHE A 358 7.05 -0.56 9.82
N GLN A 359 5.90 -1.16 10.15
CA GLN A 359 4.80 -1.34 9.17
C GLN A 359 4.16 0.00 8.77
N LEU A 360 4.06 0.95 9.71
CA LEU A 360 3.46 2.26 9.48
C LEU A 360 4.34 3.15 8.58
N LEU A 361 5.66 3.04 8.72
CA LEU A 361 6.63 3.70 7.84
C LEU A 361 6.48 3.26 6.37
N GLY A 362 6.05 2.01 6.14
CA GLY A 362 5.87 1.43 4.80
C GLY A 362 4.74 2.05 3.98
N VAL A 363 3.76 2.69 4.62
CA VAL A 363 2.63 3.35 3.94
C VAL A 363 2.83 4.86 3.76
N CYS A 364 3.89 5.44 4.35
CA CYS A 364 4.18 6.87 4.23
C CYS A 364 4.67 7.23 2.83
N ALA A 365 4.34 8.45 2.38
CA ALA A 365 4.83 8.95 1.09
C ALA A 365 6.36 9.06 1.10
N VAL A 366 6.98 8.84 -0.06
CA VAL A 366 8.43 8.94 -0.25
C VAL A 366 8.76 10.10 -1.19
N PRO A 367 9.77 10.94 -0.88
CA PRO A 367 10.53 10.94 0.38
C PRO A 367 9.66 11.33 1.60
N TRP A 368 10.03 10.86 2.78
CA TRP A 368 9.38 11.20 4.04
C TRP A 368 9.42 12.72 4.27
N SER A 369 8.31 13.25 4.76
CA SER A 369 8.20 14.67 5.12
C SER A 369 9.20 15.03 6.24
N ALA A 370 9.51 16.32 6.39
CA ALA A 370 10.46 16.77 7.41
C ALA A 370 10.07 16.33 8.84
N PRO A 371 8.80 16.41 9.29
CA PRO A 371 8.42 15.93 10.61
C PRO A 371 8.66 14.43 10.81
N LEU A 372 8.31 13.60 9.81
CA LEU A 372 8.50 12.16 9.90
C LEU A 372 9.98 11.77 9.85
N GLY A 373 10.75 12.42 8.97
CA GLY A 373 12.19 12.22 8.90
C GLY A 373 12.89 12.59 10.21
N GLY A 374 12.53 13.73 10.80
CA GLY A 374 13.03 14.17 12.10
C GLY A 374 12.72 13.16 13.20
N ALA A 375 11.47 12.71 13.32
CA ALA A 375 11.08 11.72 14.34
C ALA A 375 11.83 10.39 14.21
N VAL A 376 12.12 9.93 12.99
CA VAL A 376 12.95 8.72 12.78
C VAL A 376 14.40 8.96 13.20
N VAL A 377 14.97 10.11 12.85
CA VAL A 377 16.35 10.45 13.25
C VAL A 377 16.46 10.56 14.77
N ASP A 378 15.53 11.26 15.41
CA ASP A 378 15.48 11.41 16.87
C ASP A 378 15.32 10.05 17.57
N ALA A 379 14.46 9.16 17.06
CA ALA A 379 14.28 7.84 17.63
C ALA A 379 15.52 6.93 17.46
N LEU A 380 16.28 7.08 16.37
CA LEU A 380 17.57 6.40 16.20
C LEU A 380 18.63 6.95 17.16
N ASP A 381 18.62 8.26 17.41
CA ASP A 381 19.52 8.92 18.36
C ASP A 381 19.25 8.47 19.80
N ILE A 382 17.97 8.45 20.20
CA ILE A 382 17.53 7.91 21.50
C ILE A 382 17.97 6.45 21.65
N ALA A 383 17.85 5.63 20.60
CA ALA A 383 18.29 4.24 20.63
C ALA A 383 19.81 4.09 20.76
N ARG A 384 20.59 4.98 20.12
CA ARG A 384 22.05 5.07 20.30
C ARG A 384 22.39 5.38 21.75
N ASP A 385 21.77 6.42 22.31
CA ASP A 385 22.06 6.89 23.66
C ASP A 385 21.63 5.85 24.72
N ALA A 386 20.58 5.07 24.44
CA ALA A 386 20.19 3.92 25.27
C ALA A 386 21.14 2.71 25.17
N GLY A 387 22.27 2.82 24.45
CA GLY A 387 23.28 1.76 24.32
C GLY A 387 22.87 0.59 23.43
N SER A 388 21.80 0.73 22.62
CA SER A 388 21.41 -0.30 21.65
C SER A 388 22.44 -0.43 20.53
N TYR A 389 22.39 -1.52 19.77
CA TYR A 389 23.22 -1.67 18.58
C TYR A 389 22.45 -1.33 17.29
N PRO A 390 23.12 -0.76 16.26
CA PRO A 390 22.44 -0.34 15.02
C PRO A 390 21.76 -1.47 14.24
N TRP A 391 22.26 -2.71 14.32
CA TRP A 391 21.70 -3.84 13.57
C TRP A 391 20.31 -4.26 14.07
N SER A 392 19.97 -3.96 15.33
CA SER A 392 18.61 -4.09 15.86
C SER A 392 17.60 -3.24 15.09
N PHE A 393 18.07 -2.19 14.42
CA PHE A 393 17.27 -1.27 13.60
C PHE A 393 17.59 -1.38 12.10
N SER A 394 18.24 -2.46 11.66
CA SER A 394 18.70 -2.63 10.27
C SER A 394 17.57 -2.48 9.23
N GLY A 395 16.36 -2.94 9.55
CA GLY A 395 15.17 -2.74 8.71
C GLY A 395 14.81 -1.27 8.53
N VAL A 396 14.78 -0.50 9.63
CA VAL A 396 14.45 0.93 9.58
C VAL A 396 15.58 1.75 8.98
N MET A 397 16.85 1.39 9.24
CA MET A 397 18.00 2.02 8.59
C MET A 397 17.95 1.86 7.06
N GLY A 398 17.59 0.67 6.56
CA GLY A 398 17.40 0.46 5.12
C GLY A 398 16.21 1.27 4.56
N LEU A 399 15.13 1.45 5.34
CA LEU A 399 14.05 2.38 4.96
C LEU A 399 14.54 3.83 4.96
N ALA A 400 15.31 4.26 5.95
CA ALA A 400 15.83 5.62 6.07
C ALA A 400 16.75 5.96 4.88
N GLU A 401 17.62 5.04 4.46
CA GLU A 401 18.48 5.17 3.28
C GLU A 401 17.66 5.40 1.98
N ARG A 402 16.48 4.78 1.87
CA ARG A 402 15.57 4.95 0.73
C ARG A 402 14.65 6.18 0.85
N CYS A 403 14.14 6.45 2.04
CA CYS A 403 12.94 7.25 2.23
C CYS A 403 13.20 8.61 2.88
N LEU A 404 14.26 8.82 3.67
CA LEU A 404 14.55 10.15 4.22
C LEU A 404 14.70 11.17 3.08
N ALA A 405 14.44 12.45 3.31
CA ALA A 405 14.76 13.50 2.34
C ALA A 405 16.24 13.93 2.48
N PRO A 406 16.93 14.39 1.41
CA PRO A 406 18.29 14.90 1.55
C PRO A 406 18.43 16.10 2.51
N ALA A 407 17.33 16.82 2.77
CA ALA A 407 17.28 17.90 3.75
C ALA A 407 17.57 17.44 5.20
N ALA A 408 17.53 16.13 5.50
CA ALA A 408 17.87 15.58 6.81
C ALA A 408 19.39 15.49 7.08
N VAL A 409 20.24 15.73 6.06
CA VAL A 409 21.71 15.60 6.19
C VAL A 409 22.30 16.43 7.33
N PRO A 410 21.95 17.72 7.54
CA PRO A 410 22.54 18.51 8.62
C PRO A 410 22.27 17.92 10.01
N GLN A 411 21.06 17.41 10.26
CA GLN A 411 20.68 16.78 11.53
C GLN A 411 21.47 15.48 11.74
N LEU A 412 21.54 14.64 10.71
CA LEU A 412 22.30 13.38 10.76
C LEU A 412 23.81 13.58 10.89
N ALA A 413 24.37 14.63 10.27
CA ALA A 413 25.79 14.94 10.33
C ALA A 413 26.25 15.20 11.78
N ALA A 414 25.41 15.83 12.60
CA ALA A 414 25.67 16.04 14.02
C ALA A 414 25.80 14.72 14.80
N LEU A 415 25.20 13.62 14.32
CA LEU A 415 25.20 12.31 14.97
C LEU A 415 26.38 11.42 14.52
N THR A 416 27.22 11.90 13.60
CA THR A 416 28.36 11.13 13.07
C THR A 416 29.58 11.11 13.98
N THR A 417 29.63 11.96 15.00
CA THR A 417 30.72 12.00 15.98
C THR A 417 30.66 10.81 16.93
N LEU A 418 31.81 10.29 17.32
CA LEU A 418 31.89 9.24 18.35
C LEU A 418 31.39 9.81 19.68
N PRO A 419 30.39 9.18 20.34
CA PRO A 419 30.02 9.56 21.69
C PRO A 419 31.14 9.20 22.69
N ASP A 420 31.25 9.95 23.78
CA ASP A 420 32.13 9.59 24.90
C ASP A 420 31.64 8.25 25.50
N GLU A 421 32.56 7.32 25.76
CA GLU A 421 32.20 6.00 26.30
C GLU A 421 31.79 6.12 27.77
N GLU A 422 30.49 6.00 28.06
CA GLU A 422 29.99 5.87 29.43
C GLU A 422 30.32 4.49 30.03
N GLU A 423 30.59 4.44 31.34
CA GLU A 423 31.05 3.24 32.06
C GLU A 423 30.06 2.05 31.98
N ASP A 424 28.78 2.33 31.73
CA ASP A 424 27.68 1.35 31.62
C ASP A 424 27.31 1.01 30.15
N ALA A 425 27.99 1.58 29.15
CA ALA A 425 27.65 1.37 27.75
C ALA A 425 28.17 0.04 27.18
N SER A 426 27.43 -0.54 26.23
CA SER A 426 27.88 -1.73 25.50
C SER A 426 29.18 -1.44 24.72
N PRO A 427 30.27 -2.21 24.90
CA PRO A 427 31.58 -1.90 24.31
C PRO A 427 31.53 -1.76 22.78
N GLY A 428 32.01 -0.63 22.26
CA GLY A 428 32.13 -0.38 20.82
C GLY A 428 30.82 -0.04 20.08
N ALA A 429 29.66 0.01 20.75
CA ALA A 429 28.38 0.36 20.13
C ALA A 429 28.40 1.77 19.49
N GLY A 430 29.04 2.74 20.15
CA GLY A 430 29.16 4.12 19.64
C GLY A 430 29.89 4.21 18.28
N GLY A 431 30.93 3.40 18.08
CA GLY A 431 31.63 3.33 16.80
C GLY A 431 30.76 2.77 15.66
N TYR A 432 29.94 1.76 15.94
CA TYR A 432 29.00 1.22 14.95
C TYR A 432 27.90 2.21 14.59
N TRP A 433 27.39 2.99 15.55
CA TRP A 433 26.42 4.05 15.28
C TRP A 433 27.01 5.18 14.45
N SER A 434 28.22 5.64 14.79
CA SER A 434 28.94 6.64 13.99
C SER A 434 29.09 6.19 12.53
N GLU A 435 29.55 4.96 12.28
CA GLU A 435 29.65 4.40 10.92
C GLU A 435 28.29 4.31 10.20
N ALA A 436 27.23 3.94 10.92
CA ALA A 436 25.88 3.84 10.38
C ALA A 436 25.32 5.21 9.95
N PHE A 437 25.49 6.25 10.78
CA PHE A 437 25.08 7.61 10.44
C PHE A 437 25.93 8.21 9.32
N GLN A 438 27.24 7.96 9.30
CA GLN A 438 28.10 8.39 8.18
C GLN A 438 27.65 7.79 6.85
N ARG A 439 27.32 6.48 6.83
CA ARG A 439 26.76 5.83 5.64
C ARG A 439 25.45 6.48 5.19
N LEU A 440 24.56 6.78 6.14
CA LEU A 440 23.28 7.41 5.84
C LEU A 440 23.49 8.80 5.23
N VAL A 441 24.31 9.65 5.85
CA VAL A 441 24.71 10.97 5.32
C VAL A 441 25.27 10.85 3.90
N ALA A 442 26.27 9.99 3.69
CA ALA A 442 26.89 9.80 2.38
C ALA A 442 25.89 9.33 1.32
N THR A 443 24.90 8.51 1.70
CA THR A 443 23.84 8.03 0.80
C THR A 443 22.90 9.16 0.40
N LEU A 444 22.48 10.00 1.37
CA LEU A 444 21.58 11.13 1.12
C LEU A 444 22.25 12.23 0.27
N GLU A 445 23.52 12.55 0.53
CA GLU A 445 24.30 13.49 -0.27
C GLU A 445 24.48 12.99 -1.71
N LEU A 446 24.80 11.71 -1.87
CA LEU A 446 24.95 11.09 -3.18
C LEU A 446 23.64 11.14 -3.97
N ARG A 447 22.50 10.94 -3.30
CA ARG A 447 21.17 11.06 -3.90
C ARG A 447 20.84 12.50 -4.29
N ALA A 448 21.18 13.48 -3.45
CA ALA A 448 21.01 14.90 -3.79
C ALA A 448 21.80 15.27 -5.05
N ALA A 449 23.07 14.87 -5.11
CA ALA A 449 23.92 15.09 -6.28
C ALA A 449 23.36 14.41 -7.53
N MET A 450 22.83 13.19 -7.38
CA MET A 450 22.16 12.46 -8.46
C MET A 450 20.94 13.20 -9.02
N HIS A 451 20.07 13.75 -8.16
CA HIS A 451 18.90 14.49 -8.61
C HIS A 451 19.29 15.80 -9.30
N ALA A 452 20.29 16.53 -8.78
CA ALA A 452 20.83 17.73 -9.42
C ALA A 452 21.37 17.40 -10.83
N GLU A 453 22.17 16.34 -10.95
CA GLU A 453 22.72 15.87 -12.23
C GLU A 453 21.68 15.47 -13.29
N LEU A 454 20.45 15.19 -12.88
CA LEU A 454 19.33 14.87 -13.78
C LEU A 454 18.43 16.09 -14.02
N ALA A 455 18.42 17.09 -13.14
CA ALA A 455 17.67 18.32 -13.32
C ALA A 455 18.34 19.27 -14.33
N ASP A 456 19.67 19.26 -14.40
CA ASP A 456 20.47 20.21 -15.19
C ASP A 456 20.64 19.84 -16.68
N GLY A 457 19.97 18.80 -17.19
CA GLY A 457 20.26 18.28 -18.54
C GLY A 457 19.10 17.67 -19.29
#